data_AF-A0A5B6WD29-F1
#
_entry.id   AF-A0A5B6WD29-F1
#
_cell.length_a   1.000
_cell.length_b   1.000
_cell.length_c   1.000
_cell.angle_alpha   90.00
_cell.angle_beta   90.00
_cell.angle_gamma   90.00
#
_symmetry.space_group_name_H-M   'P 1'
#
loop_
_entity.id
_entity.type
_entity.pdbx_description
1 polymer ?
#
loop_
_entity_poly.entity_id
_entity_poly.type
_entity_poly.pdbx_seq_one_letter_code
_entity_poly.pdbx_strand_id
1 'polypeptide(L)'
;MPSLSTDIVVNQLSIKEECKPVVKYSEWVPIIVPVPKKYGKVRMCVDYRDLNKASPKDNFLLPHIDTLVDNMAGYSLLTFMDGFSEYN
;
A
#
# COMPACT_ATOMS: atom_id res chain seq x y z
N MET A 1 1.48 20.09 13.82
CA MET A 1 0.11 19.65 13.46
C MET A 1 -0.72 19.60 14.72
N PRO A 2 -2.00 20.01 14.72
CA PRO A 2 -2.84 19.89 15.92
C PRO A 2 -2.90 18.41 16.31
N SER A 3 -2.49 18.14 17.54
CA SER A 3 -2.43 16.82 18.16
C SER A 3 -3.80 16.13 18.06
N LEU A 4 -3.91 15.14 17.17
CA LEU A 4 -5.06 14.24 17.16
C LEU A 4 -5.05 13.49 18.49
N SER A 5 -6.18 13.46 19.20
CA SER A 5 -6.29 12.73 20.47
C SER A 5 -5.90 11.26 20.28
N THR A 6 -5.02 10.78 21.15
CA THR A 6 -4.57 9.38 21.21
C THR A 6 -5.74 8.41 21.42
N ASP A 7 -6.88 8.90 21.89
CA ASP A 7 -8.08 8.11 22.17
C ASP A 7 -8.80 7.66 20.88
N ILE A 8 -8.56 8.34 19.75
CA ILE A 8 -9.21 8.03 18.46
C ILE A 8 -8.50 6.89 17.72
N VAL A 9 -7.22 6.65 18.01
CA VAL A 9 -6.39 5.65 17.28
C VAL A 9 -6.58 4.23 17.81
N VAL A 10 -7.18 4.06 18.99
CA VAL A 10 -7.49 2.72 19.53
C VAL A 10 -8.81 2.24 18.93
N ASN A 11 -8.84 1.98 17.63
CA ASN A 11 -9.82 1.05 17.10
C ASN A 11 -9.40 -0.34 17.59
N GLN A 12 -10.13 -0.89 18.56
CA GLN A 12 -9.90 -2.22 19.08
C GLN A 12 -10.16 -3.26 18.00
N LEU A 13 -9.14 -3.52 17.18
CA LEU A 13 -9.03 -4.78 16.47
C LEU A 13 -8.81 -5.84 17.55
N SER A 14 -9.66 -6.86 17.55
CA SER A 14 -9.61 -7.98 18.50
C SER A 14 -8.36 -8.81 18.23
N ILE A 15 -7.21 -8.37 18.75
CA ILE A 15 -5.94 -9.09 18.67
C ILE A 15 -5.98 -10.18 19.75
N LYS A 16 -5.79 -11.44 19.34
CA LYS A 16 -5.73 -12.61 20.23
C LYS A 16 -4.72 -12.39 21.37
N GLU A 17 -5.04 -12.85 22.58
CA GLU A 17 -4.34 -12.63 23.86
C GLU A 17 -2.84 -13.01 23.91
N GLU A 18 -2.27 -13.62 22.85
CA GLU A 18 -0.86 -14.03 22.81
C GLU A 18 0.09 -13.00 22.16
N CYS A 19 -0.42 -11.93 21.55
CA CYS A 19 0.44 -10.90 20.96
C CYS A 19 0.79 -9.83 22.00
N LYS A 20 1.98 -9.94 22.62
CA LYS A 20 2.55 -8.86 23.45
C LYS A 20 2.59 -7.55 22.64
N PRO A 21 1.93 -6.46 23.08
CA PRO A 21 1.96 -5.21 22.34
C PRO A 21 3.31 -4.55 22.55
N VAL A 22 4.29 -4.85 21.70
CA VAL A 22 5.45 -3.95 21.52
C VAL A 22 4.98 -2.81 20.63
N VAL A 23 4.09 -1.96 21.16
CA VAL A 23 3.66 -0.74 20.47
C VAL A 23 4.71 0.31 20.75
N LYS A 24 5.79 0.29 19.98
CA LYS A 24 6.54 1.53 19.74
C LYS A 24 5.66 2.38 18.85
N TYR A 25 5.05 3.43 19.41
CA TYR A 25 4.35 4.41 18.60
C TYR A 25 5.34 4.99 17.58
N SER A 26 5.03 4.84 16.31
CA SER A 26 5.79 5.52 15.26
C SER A 26 5.52 7.01 15.38
N GLU A 27 6.57 7.83 15.28
CA GLU A 27 6.43 9.29 15.18
C GLU A 27 5.61 9.69 13.94
N TRP A 28 5.61 8.82 12.93
CA TRP A 28 4.87 8.97 11.70
C TRP A 28 3.58 8.13 11.74
N VAL A 29 2.42 8.80 11.72
CA VAL A 29 1.10 8.15 11.64
C VAL A 29 0.41 8.60 10.37
N PRO A 30 0.17 7.71 9.39
CA PRO A 30 -0.56 8.08 8.19
C PRO A 30 -2.07 8.12 8.47
N ILE A 31 -2.77 9.04 7.82
CA ILE A 31 -4.23 9.18 7.93
C ILE A 31 -4.90 8.10 7.09
N ILE A 32 -5.87 7.36 7.67
CA ILE A 32 -6.69 6.40 6.93
C ILE A 32 -7.94 7.12 6.39
N VAL A 33 -8.17 7.02 5.09
CA VAL A 33 -9.27 7.66 4.37
C VAL A 33 -10.18 6.57 3.78
N PRO A 34 -11.43 6.41 4.26
CA PRO A 34 -12.39 5.51 3.64
C PRO A 34 -12.91 6.11 2.32
N VAL A 35 -12.81 5.35 1.24
CA VAL A 35 -13.24 5.76 -0.10
C VAL A 35 -14.37 4.85 -0.58
N PRO A 36 -15.57 5.38 -0.88
CA PRO A 36 -16.67 4.58 -1.40
C PRO A 36 -16.38 4.09 -2.82
N LYS A 37 -16.75 2.85 -3.13
CA LYS A 37 -16.70 2.25 -4.47
C LYS A 37 -18.09 2.03 -5.02
N LYS A 38 -18.14 1.81 -6.34
CA LYS A 38 -19.31 1.25 -7.01
C LYS A 38 -19.72 -0.05 -6.30
N TYR A 39 -21.03 -0.27 -6.20
CA TYR A 39 -21.65 -1.44 -5.56
C TYR A 39 -21.48 -1.52 -4.03
N GLY A 40 -21.38 -0.37 -3.34
CA GLY A 40 -21.47 -0.31 -1.87
C GLY A 40 -20.24 -0.80 -1.11
N LYS A 41 -19.17 -1.20 -1.81
CA LYS A 41 -17.89 -1.55 -1.18
C LYS A 41 -17.15 -0.28 -0.74
N VAL A 42 -16.32 -0.38 0.30
CA VAL A 42 -15.41 0.69 0.75
C VAL A 42 -13.96 0.23 0.55
N ARG A 43 -13.09 1.15 0.10
CA ARG A 43 -11.63 0.97 0.10
C ARG A 43 -11.06 1.77 1.27
N MET A 44 -10.18 1.19 2.06
CA MET A 44 -9.37 1.95 3.01
C MET A 44 -8.12 2.44 2.29
N CYS A 45 -7.98 3.75 2.14
CA CYS A 45 -6.79 4.37 1.53
C CYS A 45 -5.91 4.95 2.64
N VAL A 46 -4.62 4.70 2.57
CA VAL A 46 -3.65 5.30 3.50
C VAL A 46 -3.07 6.55 2.84
N ASP A 47 -3.11 7.68 3.55
CA ASP A 47 -2.58 8.95 3.07
C ASP A 47 -1.05 8.99 3.19
N TYR A 48 -0.37 8.62 2.11
CA TYR A 48 1.08 8.61 2.01
C TYR A 48 1.69 9.94 1.55
N ARG A 49 0.96 11.06 1.50
CA ARG A 49 1.49 12.32 0.93
C ARG A 49 2.79 12.78 1.57
N ASP A 50 2.87 12.76 2.89
CA ASP A 50 4.07 13.20 3.60
C ASP A 50 5.19 12.15 3.53
N LEU A 51 4.83 10.85 3.55
CA LEU A 51 5.78 9.76 3.33
C LEU A 51 6.41 9.85 1.94
N ASN A 52 5.60 10.06 0.90
CA ASN A 52 6.05 10.15 -0.49
C ASN A 52 6.95 11.36 -0.75
N LYS A 53 6.83 12.43 0.04
CA LYS A 53 7.75 13.58 -0.01
C LYS A 53 9.07 13.30 0.70
N ALA A 54 9.04 12.53 1.79
CA ALA A 54 10.22 12.16 2.56
C ALA A 54 11.03 11.05 1.87
N SER A 55 10.37 10.18 1.12
CA SER A 55 11.01 9.10 0.36
C SER A 55 11.68 9.63 -0.92
N PRO A 56 12.93 9.25 -1.19
CA PRO A 56 13.55 9.55 -2.47
C PRO A 56 12.76 8.88 -3.59
N LYS A 57 12.49 9.64 -4.66
CA LYS A 57 11.80 9.09 -5.83
C LYS A 57 12.72 8.10 -6.53
N ASP A 58 12.26 6.87 -6.61
CA ASP A 58 12.89 5.88 -7.48
C ASP A 58 12.58 6.23 -8.95
N ASN A 59 13.62 6.38 -9.75
CA ASN A 59 13.52 6.73 -11.18
C ASN A 59 14.03 5.60 -12.07
N PHE A 60 13.94 4.34 -11.64
CA PHE A 60 14.13 3.23 -12.58
C PHE A 60 13.22 3.43 -13.78
N LEU A 61 13.85 3.44 -14.96
CA LEU A 61 13.12 3.52 -16.21
C LEU A 61 12.29 2.24 -16.33
N LEU A 62 11.00 2.41 -16.60
CA LEU A 62 10.21 1.28 -17.05
C LEU A 62 10.86 0.73 -18.31
N PRO A 63 11.04 -0.59 -18.43
CA PRO A 63 11.60 -1.18 -19.64
C PRO A 63 10.78 -0.75 -20.85
N HIS A 64 11.48 -0.41 -21.94
CA HIS A 64 10.84 0.02 -23.18
C HIS A 64 9.92 -1.10 -23.69
N ILE A 65 8.70 -0.74 -24.10
CA ILE A 65 7.70 -1.73 -24.52
C ILE A 65 8.25 -2.59 -25.65
N ASP A 66 8.91 -1.99 -26.64
CA ASP A 66 9.50 -2.73 -27.76
C ASP A 66 10.53 -3.75 -27.27
N THR A 67 11.37 -3.40 -26.28
CA THR A 67 12.34 -4.34 -25.70
C THR A 67 11.64 -5.51 -25.01
N LEU A 68 10.54 -5.27 -24.30
CA LEU A 68 9.76 -6.34 -23.67
C LEU A 68 9.12 -7.26 -24.74
N VAL A 69 8.58 -6.68 -25.81
CA VAL A 69 7.94 -7.41 -26.90
C VAL A 69 8.95 -8.23 -27.69
N ASP A 70 10.09 -7.62 -28.05
CA ASP A 70 11.17 -8.28 -28.78
C ASP A 70 11.77 -9.43 -27.98
N ASN A 71 11.98 -9.23 -26.66
CA ASN A 71 12.45 -10.29 -25.78
C ASN A 71 11.45 -11.45 -25.69
N MET A 72 10.17 -11.19 -25.92
CA MET A 72 9.10 -12.19 -25.86
C MET A 72 8.82 -12.84 -27.22
N ALA A 73 9.35 -12.26 -28.31
CA ALA A 73 9.18 -12.77 -29.67
C ALA A 73 9.92 -14.11 -29.83
N GLY A 74 9.19 -15.15 -30.22
CA GLY A 74 9.75 -16.49 -30.47
C GLY A 74 9.43 -17.54 -29.39
N TYR A 75 8.80 -17.16 -28.28
CA TYR A 75 8.23 -18.12 -27.35
C TYR A 75 6.89 -18.64 -27.87
N SER A 76 6.68 -19.96 -27.80
CA SER A 76 5.45 -20.63 -28.25
C SER A 76 4.28 -20.49 -27.27
N LEU A 77 4.57 -20.13 -26.00
CA LEU A 77 3.60 -19.96 -24.94
C LEU A 77 4.04 -18.84 -24.01
N LEU A 78 3.07 -18.00 -23.63
CA LEU A 78 3.24 -16.91 -22.69
C LEU A 78 2.15 -17.01 -21.63
N THR A 79 2.52 -16.88 -20.36
CA THR A 79 1.59 -16.86 -19.23
C THR A 79 1.70 -15.52 -18.52
N PHE A 80 0.54 -14.92 -18.21
CA PHE A 80 0.45 -13.65 -17.50
C PHE A 80 0.00 -13.92 -16.07
N MET A 81 0.74 -13.38 -15.09
CA MET A 81 0.39 -13.44 -13.68
C MET A 81 -0.10 -12.07 -13.22
N ASP A 82 -1.26 -12.03 -12.56
CA ASP A 82 -1.76 -10.82 -11.92
C ASP A 82 -1.17 -10.71 -10.51
N GLY A 83 -0.38 -9.66 -10.28
CA GLY A 83 0.28 -9.37 -9.00
C GLY A 83 -0.58 -8.61 -8.00
N PHE A 84 -1.91 -8.52 -8.20
CA PHE A 84 -2.78 -7.67 -7.39
C PHE A 84 -2.70 -7.93 -5.86
N SER A 85 -2.43 -9.17 -5.45
CA SER A 85 -2.41 -9.56 -4.03
C SER A 85 -1.11 -9.23 -3.29
N GLU A 86 -0.04 -8.85 -3.98
CA GLU A 86 1.29 -8.68 -3.36
C GLU A 86 1.39 -7.42 -2.46
N TYR A 87 0.46 -6.49 -2.61
CA TYR A 87 0.45 -5.21 -1.89
C TYR A 87 -0.39 -5.20 -0.60
N ASN A 88 -1.16 -6.26 -0.31
CA ASN A 88 -2.13 -6.28 0.80
C ASN A 88 -1.65 -7.11 2.00
#